data_AF-A0A939AHT6-F1
#
_entry.id   AF-A0A939AHT6-F1
#
_cell.length_a   1.000
_cell.length_b   1.000
_cell.length_c   1.000
_cell.angle_alpha   90.00
_cell.angle_beta   90.00
_cell.angle_gamma   90.00
#
_symmetry.space_group_name_H-M   'P 1'
#
loop_
_entity.id
_entity.type
_entity.pdbx_description
1 polymer ?
#
loop_
_entity_poly.entity_id
_entity_poly.type
_entity_poly.pdbx_seq_one_letter_code
_entity_poly.pdbx_strand_id
1 'polypeptide(L)'
;MAAIRTANDRRPIGRALVLAVVLSFLLPVSGTADGRWLDGALTRWNQAGAAIPSAPPDTLRNDTCRSTEQAATEPAERALAERGWQLVSFWPTVKIGAALLFPGVAFYDGMCRPLQYNVFVFVDADRYAGTLSPTLMDSRVNGALSGTQVAPGYGVKSDGVLAARYLRYRPADPLCCPSGGITEVTYRIETQVAVVDTLAPTIPAALPRTGDAGTWPLMLGVSALILYAGVHLRYPLRVRLRSRPRVVSARPN
;
A
#
# COMPACT_ATOMS: atom_id res chain seq x y z
N MET A 1 -54.44 21.82 -60.82
CA MET A 1 -52.96 21.66 -60.86
C MET A 1 -52.43 21.76 -59.44
N ALA A 2 -52.02 20.65 -58.83
CA ALA A 2 -51.30 20.65 -57.55
C ALA A 2 -50.35 19.45 -57.54
N ALA A 3 -49.06 19.71 -57.67
CA ALA A 3 -48.02 18.69 -57.66
C ALA A 3 -47.49 18.52 -56.23
N ILE A 4 -47.62 17.31 -55.69
CA ILE A 4 -47.09 16.92 -54.39
C ILE A 4 -45.57 16.69 -54.55
N ARG A 5 -44.75 17.55 -53.94
CA ARG A 5 -43.30 17.35 -53.80
C ARG A 5 -43.04 16.44 -52.61
N THR A 6 -42.51 15.25 -52.85
CA THR A 6 -41.91 14.38 -51.84
C THR A 6 -40.48 14.84 -51.56
N ALA A 7 -40.23 15.34 -50.36
CA ALA A 7 -38.89 15.70 -49.89
C ALA A 7 -38.15 14.44 -49.44
N ASN A 8 -37.01 14.18 -50.06
CA ASN A 8 -36.14 13.04 -49.79
C ASN A 8 -35.16 13.41 -48.65
N ASP A 9 -35.53 13.09 -47.41
CA ASP A 9 -34.75 13.40 -46.20
C ASP A 9 -33.62 12.38 -46.00
N ARG A 10 -32.49 12.58 -46.70
CA ARG A 10 -31.27 11.78 -46.54
C ARG A 10 -30.52 12.22 -45.29
N ARG A 11 -30.83 11.58 -44.15
CA ARG A 11 -30.09 11.81 -42.89
C ARG A 11 -28.63 11.36 -43.00
N PRO A 12 -27.65 12.14 -42.51
CA PRO A 12 -26.22 11.84 -42.62
C PRO A 12 -25.76 10.82 -41.56
N ILE A 13 -26.04 9.54 -41.78
CA ILE A 13 -25.65 8.43 -40.88
C ILE A 13 -24.11 8.29 -40.76
N GLY A 14 -23.35 8.77 -41.75
CA GLY A 14 -21.88 8.61 -41.80
C GLY A 14 -21.08 9.43 -40.77
N ARG A 15 -21.60 10.54 -40.25
CA ARG A 15 -20.86 11.40 -39.30
C ARG A 15 -20.93 10.91 -37.85
N ALA A 16 -22.00 10.22 -37.47
CA ALA A 16 -22.16 9.69 -36.12
C ALA A 16 -21.21 8.51 -35.82
N LEU A 17 -20.85 7.74 -36.86
CA LEU A 17 -20.04 6.53 -36.71
C LEU A 17 -18.53 6.83 -36.50
N VAL A 18 -18.02 7.92 -37.07
CA VAL A 18 -16.61 8.33 -36.90
C VAL A 18 -16.32 8.88 -35.50
N LEU A 19 -17.29 9.55 -34.87
CA LEU A 19 -17.11 10.12 -33.52
C LEU A 19 -17.05 9.02 -32.43
N ALA A 20 -17.79 7.92 -32.61
CA ALA A 20 -17.81 6.82 -31.64
C ALA A 20 -16.51 6.01 -31.59
N VAL A 21 -15.79 5.89 -32.72
CA VAL A 21 -14.51 5.16 -32.78
C VAL A 21 -13.38 5.94 -32.10
N VAL A 22 -13.33 7.26 -32.26
CA VAL A 22 -12.32 8.11 -31.59
C VAL A 22 -12.53 8.14 -30.08
N LEU A 23 -13.78 8.14 -29.60
CA LEU A 23 -14.08 8.16 -28.17
C LEU A 23 -13.71 6.86 -27.44
N SER A 24 -13.64 5.73 -28.15
CA SER A 24 -13.31 4.41 -27.58
C SER A 24 -11.81 4.25 -27.22
N PHE A 25 -10.92 5.06 -27.81
CA PHE A 25 -9.47 5.03 -27.52
C PHE A 25 -9.06 5.88 -26.31
N LEU A 26 -10.00 6.63 -25.71
CA LEU A 26 -9.73 7.48 -24.53
C LEU A 26 -10.13 6.81 -23.21
N LEU A 27 -10.55 5.54 -23.22
CA LEU A 27 -10.84 4.82 -21.99
C LEU A 27 -9.51 4.45 -21.30
N PRO A 28 -9.27 4.92 -20.06
CA PRO A 28 -8.11 4.47 -19.31
C PRO A 28 -8.24 2.96 -19.10
N VAL A 29 -7.28 2.20 -19.63
CA VAL A 29 -7.15 0.78 -19.30
C VAL A 29 -6.80 0.71 -17.83
N SER A 30 -7.76 0.34 -16.98
CA SER A 30 -7.49 -0.08 -15.62
C SER A 30 -6.64 -1.35 -15.71
N GLY A 31 -5.32 -1.21 -15.56
CA GLY A 31 -4.40 -2.33 -15.58
C GLY A 31 -4.67 -3.27 -14.40
N THR A 32 -4.50 -4.57 -14.63
CA THR A 32 -4.63 -5.62 -13.62
C THR A 32 -3.57 -5.44 -12.53
N ALA A 33 -3.96 -5.67 -11.26
CA ALA A 33 -3.05 -5.69 -10.11
C ALA A 33 -2.17 -6.95 -10.12
N ASP A 34 -1.33 -7.09 -11.15
CA ASP A 34 -0.49 -8.28 -11.37
C ASP A 34 1.02 -8.00 -11.29
N GLY A 35 1.40 -6.73 -11.12
CA GLY A 35 2.80 -6.31 -10.96
C GLY A 35 3.67 -6.57 -12.19
N ARG A 36 3.12 -6.85 -13.37
CA ARG A 36 3.91 -7.17 -14.59
C ARG A 36 4.76 -6.01 -15.09
N TRP A 37 4.38 -4.77 -14.75
CA TRP A 37 5.17 -3.57 -15.07
C TRP A 37 6.56 -3.57 -14.41
N LEU A 38 6.76 -4.37 -13.36
CA LEU A 38 8.05 -4.54 -12.68
C LEU A 38 9.00 -5.52 -13.39
N ASP A 39 8.53 -6.25 -14.41
CA ASP A 39 9.33 -7.25 -15.15
C ASP A 39 9.94 -6.72 -16.45
N GLY A 40 9.58 -5.49 -16.85
CA GLY A 40 9.96 -4.89 -18.13
C GLY A 40 10.78 -3.61 -18.01
N ALA A 41 11.05 -3.00 -19.16
CA ALA A 41 11.60 -1.65 -19.19
C ALA A 41 10.57 -0.67 -18.63
N LEU A 42 11.02 0.20 -17.73
CA LEU A 42 10.18 1.24 -17.15
C LEU A 42 9.79 2.26 -18.20
N THR A 43 8.48 2.49 -18.32
CA THR A 43 7.94 3.59 -19.12
C THR A 43 7.49 4.72 -18.21
N ARG A 44 7.63 5.97 -18.65
CA ARG A 44 7.07 7.12 -17.94
C ARG A 44 5.53 7.05 -18.04
N TRP A 45 4.85 6.78 -16.92
CA TRP A 45 3.38 6.79 -16.83
C TRP A 45 2.81 8.06 -16.19
N ASN A 46 3.63 8.83 -15.48
CA ASN A 46 3.22 10.11 -14.90
C ASN A 46 3.48 11.25 -15.89
N GLN A 47 2.58 12.21 -15.94
CA GLN A 47 2.65 13.38 -16.82
C GLN A 47 2.32 14.66 -16.04
N ALA A 48 3.06 15.74 -16.32
CA ALA A 48 2.79 17.04 -15.73
C ALA A 48 1.37 17.52 -16.09
N GLY A 49 0.65 18.03 -15.10
CA GLY A 49 -0.73 18.50 -15.28
C GLY A 49 -1.76 17.40 -15.51
N ALA A 50 -1.40 16.12 -15.35
CA ALA A 50 -2.38 15.05 -15.34
C ALA A 50 -3.41 15.26 -14.21
N ALA A 51 -4.65 14.89 -14.44
CA ALA A 51 -5.67 14.89 -13.40
C ALA A 51 -5.46 13.73 -12.42
N ILE A 52 -5.90 13.90 -11.18
CA ILE A 52 -5.95 12.81 -10.20
C ILE A 52 -6.96 11.74 -10.71
N PRO A 53 -6.55 10.47 -10.84
CA PRO A 53 -7.44 9.37 -11.21
C PRO A 53 -8.64 9.24 -10.25
N SER A 54 -9.81 8.85 -10.77
CA SER A 54 -10.95 8.50 -9.92
C SER A 54 -10.64 7.21 -9.17
N ALA A 55 -11.04 7.12 -7.90
CA ALA A 55 -11.16 5.83 -7.24
C ALA A 55 -12.20 4.96 -7.96
N PRO A 56 -11.98 3.64 -8.10
CA PRO A 56 -13.04 2.71 -8.44
C PRO A 56 -14.25 2.85 -7.50
N PRO A 57 -15.48 2.59 -7.98
CA PRO A 57 -16.66 2.68 -7.12
C PRO A 57 -16.59 1.67 -5.97
N ASP A 58 -16.95 2.11 -4.77
CA ASP A 58 -17.03 1.24 -3.58
C ASP A 58 -18.25 0.32 -3.70
N THR A 59 -18.02 -0.91 -4.15
CA THR A 59 -19.06 -1.96 -4.22
C THR A 59 -19.09 -2.86 -2.99
N LEU A 60 -18.14 -2.71 -2.06
CA LEU A 60 -17.88 -3.63 -0.94
C LEU A 60 -17.76 -2.89 0.39
N ARG A 61 -18.72 -2.00 0.65
CA ARG A 61 -18.74 -1.17 1.85
C ARG A 61 -18.63 -2.04 3.11
N ASN A 62 -17.60 -1.79 3.93
CA ASN A 62 -17.36 -2.47 5.20
C ASN A 62 -17.08 -1.46 6.31
N ASP A 63 -18.12 -1.07 7.05
CA ASP A 63 -18.03 -0.02 8.08
C ASP A 63 -17.00 -0.32 9.19
N THR A 64 -16.65 -1.60 9.43
CA THR A 64 -15.59 -1.96 10.38
C THR A 64 -14.24 -1.44 9.91
N CYS A 65 -13.91 -1.63 8.62
CA CYS A 65 -12.65 -1.15 8.07
C CYS A 65 -12.62 0.37 7.95
N ARG A 66 -13.78 0.98 7.66
CA ARG A 66 -13.91 2.44 7.54
C ARG A 66 -13.69 3.19 8.85
N SER A 67 -13.77 2.51 10.01
CA SER A 67 -13.41 3.11 11.30
C SER A 67 -11.95 3.59 11.38
N THR A 68 -11.10 3.11 10.47
CA THR A 68 -9.69 3.52 10.36
C THR A 68 -9.46 4.65 9.35
N GLU A 69 -10.49 5.08 8.63
CA GLU A 69 -10.42 6.20 7.70
C GLU A 69 -10.22 7.52 8.45
N GLN A 70 -9.52 8.46 7.82
CA GLN A 70 -9.29 9.80 8.32
C GLN A 70 -9.97 10.83 7.42
N ALA A 71 -10.42 11.92 8.05
CA ALA A 71 -10.88 13.08 7.32
C ALA A 71 -9.71 13.77 6.61
N ALA A 72 -9.95 14.24 5.39
CA ALA A 72 -9.00 15.06 4.67
C ALA A 72 -8.85 16.43 5.34
N THR A 73 -7.63 16.79 5.71
CA THR A 73 -7.29 18.05 6.38
C THR A 73 -6.48 18.97 5.48
N GLU A 74 -5.57 18.41 4.70
CA GLU A 74 -4.69 19.17 3.79
C GLU A 74 -5.32 19.36 2.39
N PRO A 75 -4.88 20.34 1.59
CA PRO A 75 -5.37 20.53 0.22
C PRO A 75 -5.25 19.28 -0.67
N ALA A 76 -4.09 18.62 -0.67
CA ALA A 76 -3.88 17.38 -1.44
C ALA A 76 -4.76 16.22 -0.96
N GLU A 77 -4.96 16.09 0.34
CA GLU A 77 -5.87 15.10 0.94
C GLU A 77 -7.31 15.32 0.47
N ARG A 78 -7.77 16.59 0.47
CA ARG A 78 -9.10 16.95 -0.02
C ARG A 78 -9.25 16.64 -1.50
N ALA A 79 -8.24 16.97 -2.30
CA ALA A 79 -8.22 16.66 -3.72
C ALA A 79 -8.30 15.15 -3.99
N LEU A 80 -7.69 14.29 -3.16
CA LEU A 80 -7.86 12.83 -3.26
C LEU A 80 -9.27 12.38 -2.83
N ALA A 81 -9.76 12.88 -1.70
CA ALA A 81 -11.07 12.53 -1.17
C ALA A 81 -12.21 12.91 -2.14
N GLU A 82 -12.12 14.07 -2.79
CA GLU A 82 -13.04 14.52 -3.84
C GLU A 82 -13.06 13.59 -5.06
N ARG A 83 -12.01 12.80 -5.26
CA ARG A 83 -11.90 11.79 -6.32
C ARG A 83 -12.31 10.40 -5.85
N GLY A 84 -12.81 10.28 -4.62
CA GLY A 84 -13.34 9.05 -4.02
C GLY A 84 -12.31 8.21 -3.28
N TRP A 85 -11.07 8.69 -3.12
CA TRP A 85 -10.04 7.95 -2.39
C TRP A 85 -10.23 8.07 -0.87
N GLN A 86 -10.12 6.94 -0.18
CA GLN A 86 -10.13 6.88 1.27
C GLN A 86 -8.71 7.09 1.81
N LEU A 87 -8.59 7.98 2.80
CA LEU A 87 -7.35 8.21 3.54
C LEU A 87 -7.38 7.35 4.80
N VAL A 88 -6.29 6.63 5.09
CA VAL A 88 -6.25 5.65 6.19
C VAL A 88 -5.24 6.03 7.25
N SER A 89 -5.65 5.96 8.51
CA SER A 89 -4.82 6.33 9.67
C SER A 89 -3.56 5.51 9.82
N PHE A 90 -3.61 4.28 9.36
CA PHE A 90 -2.54 3.33 9.53
C PHE A 90 -1.49 3.40 8.41
N TRP A 91 -1.69 4.22 7.39
CA TRP A 91 -0.70 4.43 6.35
C TRP A 91 -0.43 5.93 6.24
N PRO A 92 0.48 6.46 7.07
CA PRO A 92 0.63 7.90 7.20
C PRO A 92 1.22 8.51 5.93
N THR A 93 0.85 9.76 5.71
CA THR A 93 1.47 10.62 4.71
C THR A 93 2.98 10.73 4.96
N VAL A 94 3.77 10.58 3.90
CA VAL A 94 5.23 10.77 3.97
C VAL A 94 5.60 12.09 3.29
N LYS A 95 6.32 12.95 4.00
CA LYS A 95 6.85 14.22 3.48
C LYS A 95 8.32 14.10 3.14
N ILE A 96 8.69 14.56 1.94
CA ILE A 96 10.03 14.43 1.36
C ILE A 96 10.39 15.76 0.69
N GLY A 97 11.11 16.63 1.41
CA GLY A 97 11.38 17.99 0.91
C GLY A 97 10.07 18.71 0.57
N ALA A 98 9.88 19.03 -0.71
CA ALA A 98 8.65 19.64 -1.25
C ALA A 98 7.55 18.63 -1.65
N ALA A 99 7.85 17.33 -1.63
CA ALA A 99 6.92 16.28 -2.03
C ALA A 99 6.13 15.71 -0.84
N LEU A 100 4.88 15.35 -1.11
CA LEU A 100 3.98 14.68 -0.19
C LEU A 100 3.48 13.39 -0.83
N LEU A 101 3.55 12.29 -0.11
CA LEU A 101 3.11 10.98 -0.55
C LEU A 101 1.90 10.56 0.27
N PHE A 102 0.76 10.43 -0.39
CA PHE A 102 -0.51 10.09 0.23
C PHE A 102 -0.99 8.72 -0.26
N PRO A 103 -1.12 7.72 0.62
CA PRO A 103 -1.84 6.50 0.32
C PRO A 103 -3.32 6.80 0.09
N GLY A 104 -3.84 6.42 -1.07
CA GLY A 104 -5.27 6.43 -1.35
C GLY A 104 -5.77 5.02 -1.53
N VAL A 105 -6.77 4.64 -0.75
CA VAL A 105 -7.40 3.31 -0.78
C VAL A 105 -8.78 3.42 -1.43
N ALA A 106 -9.11 2.49 -2.32
CA ALA A 106 -10.46 2.45 -2.91
C ALA A 106 -11.40 1.57 -2.08
N PHE A 107 -10.91 0.42 -1.60
CA PHE A 107 -11.70 -0.51 -0.81
C PHE A 107 -10.82 -1.44 0.05
N TYR A 108 -11.47 -2.30 0.83
CA TYR A 108 -10.83 -3.26 1.71
C TYR A 108 -11.33 -4.68 1.48
N ASP A 109 -10.52 -5.67 1.82
CA ASP A 109 -11.05 -7.04 2.03
C ASP A 109 -11.63 -7.24 3.44
N GLY A 110 -12.16 -8.44 3.70
CA GLY A 110 -12.77 -8.81 4.98
C GLY A 110 -11.84 -8.77 6.21
N MET A 111 -10.53 -8.58 6.01
CA MET A 111 -9.54 -8.35 7.08
C MET A 111 -8.99 -6.92 7.08
N CYS A 112 -9.71 -5.97 6.46
CA CYS A 112 -9.37 -4.55 6.42
C CYS A 112 -8.01 -4.23 5.77
N ARG A 113 -7.57 -5.07 4.82
CA ARG A 113 -6.38 -4.78 4.03
C ARG A 113 -6.75 -3.95 2.81
N PRO A 114 -5.96 -2.93 2.44
CA PRO A 114 -6.21 -2.12 1.26
C PRO A 114 -6.27 -2.93 -0.03
N LEU A 115 -7.23 -2.61 -0.87
CA LEU A 115 -7.40 -3.11 -2.23
C LEU A 115 -7.61 -1.93 -3.19
N GLN A 116 -7.20 -2.15 -4.44
CA GLN A 116 -7.15 -1.16 -5.52
C GLN A 116 -6.61 0.20 -5.05
N TYR A 117 -5.53 0.18 -4.28
CA TYR A 117 -4.92 1.37 -3.72
C TYR A 117 -3.74 1.83 -4.58
N ASN A 118 -3.30 3.06 -4.35
CA ASN A 118 -2.03 3.57 -4.86
C ASN A 118 -1.45 4.59 -3.87
N VAL A 119 -0.21 5.03 -4.13
CA VAL A 119 0.40 6.16 -3.42
C VAL A 119 0.51 7.31 -4.39
N PHE A 120 -0.17 8.40 -4.06
CA PHE A 120 -0.27 9.61 -4.86
C PHE A 120 0.83 10.58 -4.43
N VAL A 121 1.57 11.06 -5.40
CA VAL A 121 2.66 12.01 -5.20
C VAL A 121 2.13 13.41 -5.50
N PHE A 122 2.32 14.30 -4.54
CA PHE A 122 2.08 15.73 -4.69
C PHE A 122 3.38 16.47 -4.48
N VAL A 123 3.51 17.64 -5.09
CA VAL A 123 4.62 18.57 -4.90
C VAL A 123 4.07 19.94 -4.54
N ASP A 124 4.82 20.69 -3.75
CA ASP A 124 4.45 22.04 -3.32
C ASP A 124 3.07 22.11 -2.64
N ALA A 125 2.77 21.06 -1.88
CA ALA A 125 1.55 20.84 -1.08
C ALA A 125 0.25 20.52 -1.83
N ASP A 126 0.06 20.92 -3.09
CA ASP A 126 -1.23 20.76 -3.77
C ASP A 126 -1.15 20.29 -5.24
N ARG A 127 0.04 20.27 -5.86
CA ARG A 127 0.18 19.87 -7.26
C ARG A 127 0.37 18.38 -7.40
N TYR A 128 -0.56 17.71 -8.07
CA TYR A 128 -0.45 16.29 -8.36
C TYR A 128 0.68 16.00 -9.35
N ALA A 129 1.62 15.14 -8.94
CA ALA A 129 2.82 14.77 -9.68
C ALA A 129 2.78 13.33 -10.21
N GLY A 130 1.76 12.55 -9.84
CA GLY A 130 1.55 11.19 -10.33
C GLY A 130 1.36 10.14 -9.24
N THR A 131 1.59 8.89 -9.59
CA THR A 131 1.51 7.74 -8.67
C THR A 131 2.78 6.92 -8.66
N LEU A 132 2.99 6.15 -7.58
CA LEU A 132 4.12 5.22 -7.49
C LEU A 132 3.93 3.95 -8.35
N SER A 133 2.70 3.57 -8.70
CA SER A 133 2.45 2.42 -9.57
C SER A 133 1.57 2.82 -10.77
N PRO A 134 1.85 2.38 -12.01
CA PRO A 134 1.00 2.67 -13.17
C PRO A 134 -0.37 1.99 -13.09
N THR A 135 -0.50 0.97 -12.25
CA THR A 135 -1.75 0.24 -12.01
C THR A 135 -2.12 0.28 -10.53
N LEU A 136 -3.40 0.13 -10.22
CA LEU A 136 -3.83 -0.03 -8.84
C LEU A 136 -3.29 -1.35 -8.27
N MET A 137 -3.04 -1.34 -6.97
CA MET A 137 -2.46 -2.46 -6.25
C MET A 137 -3.48 -3.08 -5.31
N ASP A 138 -3.40 -4.40 -5.16
CA ASP A 138 -4.13 -5.12 -4.13
C ASP A 138 -3.17 -5.61 -3.04
N SER A 139 -3.66 -5.76 -1.81
CA SER A 139 -2.85 -6.36 -0.75
C SER A 139 -2.62 -7.84 -1.02
N ARG A 140 -1.41 -8.33 -0.74
CA ARG A 140 -1.02 -9.76 -0.84
C ARG A 140 -1.09 -10.33 -2.27
N VAL A 141 -0.84 -9.50 -3.29
CA VAL A 141 -0.65 -9.94 -4.68
C VAL A 141 0.72 -9.48 -5.21
N ASN A 142 1.10 -10.01 -6.37
CA ASN A 142 2.33 -9.60 -7.03
C ASN A 142 2.31 -8.11 -7.38
N GLY A 143 3.36 -7.38 -7.01
CA GLY A 143 3.43 -5.93 -7.21
C GLY A 143 2.69 -5.10 -6.16
N ALA A 144 2.24 -5.69 -5.06
CA ALA A 144 1.77 -4.93 -3.90
C ALA A 144 2.92 -4.15 -3.25
N LEU A 145 2.66 -2.96 -2.70
CA LEU A 145 3.65 -2.26 -1.89
C LEU A 145 4.03 -3.11 -0.67
N SER A 146 5.32 -3.18 -0.40
CA SER A 146 5.87 -3.80 0.80
C SER A 146 5.73 -2.86 1.99
N GLY A 147 6.16 -3.34 3.16
CA GLY A 147 6.18 -2.56 4.38
C GLY A 147 4.94 -2.73 5.25
N THR A 148 4.89 -1.92 6.30
CA THR A 148 3.86 -1.96 7.33
C THR A 148 3.40 -0.54 7.63
N GLN A 149 2.39 -0.46 8.48
CA GLN A 149 1.84 0.80 8.99
C GLN A 149 2.91 1.70 9.63
N VAL A 150 3.94 1.10 10.24
CA VAL A 150 5.03 1.82 10.95
C VAL A 150 6.31 1.95 10.11
N ALA A 151 6.39 1.23 8.99
CA ALA A 151 7.55 1.21 8.10
C ALA A 151 7.03 1.05 6.68
N PRO A 152 6.48 2.11 6.06
CA PRO A 152 5.91 2.02 4.73
C PRO A 152 6.99 1.55 3.76
N GLY A 153 6.63 0.72 2.78
CA GLY A 153 7.57 0.24 1.76
C GLY A 153 7.98 1.32 0.76
N TYR A 154 7.71 2.60 1.03
CA TYR A 154 8.18 3.73 0.26
C TYR A 154 8.72 4.81 1.20
N GLY A 155 9.66 5.61 0.71
CA GLY A 155 10.29 6.66 1.48
C GLY A 155 11.50 7.25 0.80
N VAL A 156 12.30 8.00 1.55
CA VAL A 156 13.52 8.65 1.07
C VAL A 156 14.72 7.80 1.41
N LYS A 157 15.57 7.55 0.43
CA LYS A 157 16.92 7.04 0.68
C LYS A 157 17.83 8.18 1.17
N SER A 158 18.98 7.82 1.74
CA SER A 158 19.94 8.80 2.30
C SER A 158 20.47 9.83 1.30
N ASP A 159 20.37 9.53 0.00
CA ASP A 159 20.76 10.40 -1.12
C ASP A 159 19.62 11.32 -1.61
N GLY A 160 18.47 11.31 -0.94
CA GLY A 160 17.30 12.12 -1.31
C GLY A 160 16.42 11.50 -2.38
N VAL A 161 16.75 10.29 -2.86
CA VAL A 161 15.96 9.59 -3.88
C VAL A 161 14.70 9.00 -3.25
N LEU A 162 13.55 9.26 -3.87
CA LEU A 162 12.30 8.58 -3.51
C LEU A 162 12.38 7.13 -3.98
N ALA A 163 12.11 6.18 -3.09
CA ALA A 163 12.07 4.76 -3.42
C ALA A 163 10.75 4.13 -2.96
N ALA A 164 10.32 3.12 -3.69
CA ALA A 164 9.20 2.26 -3.33
C ALA A 164 9.57 0.80 -3.57
N ARG A 165 9.13 -0.09 -2.68
CA ARG A 165 9.51 -1.50 -2.63
C ARG A 165 8.25 -2.33 -2.77
N TYR A 166 8.27 -3.27 -3.69
CA TYR A 166 7.11 -4.05 -4.10
C TYR A 166 7.35 -5.54 -3.83
N LEU A 167 6.37 -6.21 -3.24
CA LEU A 167 6.40 -7.65 -3.00
C LEU A 167 6.26 -8.41 -4.31
N ARG A 168 7.07 -9.46 -4.49
CA ARG A 168 7.00 -10.34 -5.66
C ARG A 168 6.39 -11.69 -5.26
N TYR A 169 5.16 -11.93 -5.71
CA TYR A 169 4.47 -13.22 -5.53
C TYR A 169 4.67 -14.08 -6.77
N ARG A 170 5.00 -15.35 -6.58
CA ARG A 170 4.92 -16.40 -7.59
C ARG A 170 3.51 -17.01 -7.61
N PRO A 171 3.09 -17.66 -8.71
CA PRO A 171 1.75 -18.24 -8.81
C PRO A 171 1.38 -19.24 -7.72
N ALA A 172 2.37 -19.92 -7.12
CA ALA A 172 2.16 -20.91 -6.06
C ALA A 172 2.33 -20.34 -4.63
N ASP A 173 2.63 -19.04 -4.49
CA ASP A 173 2.84 -18.45 -3.18
C ASP A 173 1.53 -18.35 -2.41
N PRO A 174 1.50 -18.76 -1.12
CA PRO A 174 0.36 -18.46 -0.28
C PRO A 174 0.32 -16.94 -0.01
N LEU A 175 -0.88 -16.38 0.19
CA LEU A 175 -1.08 -14.94 0.39
C LEU A 175 -0.21 -14.33 1.51
N CYS A 176 0.20 -15.11 2.51
CA CYS A 176 1.06 -14.62 3.60
C CYS A 176 2.51 -14.37 3.19
N CYS A 177 3.01 -15.05 2.16
CA CYS A 177 4.41 -15.41 2.10
C CYS A 177 4.94 -15.32 0.65
N PRO A 178 5.23 -14.10 0.16
CA PRO A 178 5.83 -13.92 -1.16
C PRO A 178 7.24 -14.53 -1.19
N SER A 179 7.51 -15.39 -2.16
CA SER A 179 8.81 -16.06 -2.35
C SER A 179 9.65 -15.44 -3.46
N GLY A 180 9.09 -14.53 -4.25
CA GLY A 180 9.79 -13.83 -5.34
C GLY A 180 10.73 -12.71 -4.87
N GLY A 181 10.75 -12.40 -3.57
CA GLY A 181 11.56 -11.31 -3.01
C GLY A 181 10.87 -9.94 -3.11
N ILE A 182 11.68 -8.89 -3.20
CA ILE A 182 11.22 -7.50 -3.25
C ILE A 182 11.87 -6.81 -4.46
N THR A 183 11.08 -6.12 -5.28
CA THR A 183 11.61 -5.22 -6.31
C THR A 183 11.54 -3.80 -5.78
N GLU A 184 12.66 -3.09 -5.79
CA GLU A 184 12.70 -1.67 -5.49
C GLU A 184 12.67 -0.84 -6.76
N VAL A 185 11.92 0.25 -6.71
CA VAL A 185 11.78 1.24 -7.78
C VAL A 185 12.19 2.58 -7.21
N THR A 186 13.09 3.28 -7.88
CA THR A 186 13.46 4.65 -7.53
C THR A 186 12.74 5.64 -8.44
N TYR A 187 12.45 6.81 -7.87
CA TYR A 187 11.77 7.90 -8.53
C TYR A 187 12.56 9.19 -8.32
N ARG A 188 12.55 10.02 -9.36
CA ARG A 188 13.01 11.39 -9.36
C ARG A 188 11.84 12.31 -9.58
N ILE A 189 11.78 13.40 -8.84
CA ILE A 189 10.78 14.43 -9.07
C ILE A 189 11.38 15.45 -10.04
N GLU A 190 10.95 15.40 -11.30
CA GLU A 190 11.38 16.30 -12.36
C GLU A 190 10.25 17.25 -12.69
N THR A 191 10.46 18.56 -12.56
CA THR A 191 9.51 19.59 -13.02
C THR A 191 8.06 19.27 -12.62
N GLN A 192 7.86 18.86 -11.36
CA GLN A 192 6.56 18.50 -10.77
C GLN A 192 5.97 17.14 -11.21
N VAL A 193 6.80 16.21 -11.71
CA VAL A 193 6.38 14.86 -12.11
C VAL A 193 7.24 13.83 -11.38
N ALA A 194 6.62 12.81 -10.81
CA ALA A 194 7.33 11.64 -10.32
C ALA A 194 7.75 10.77 -11.51
N VAL A 195 9.01 10.83 -11.90
CA VAL A 195 9.60 10.07 -12.99
C VAL A 195 10.29 8.85 -12.42
N VAL A 196 10.04 7.69 -13.01
CA VAL A 196 10.70 6.44 -12.61
C VAL A 196 12.13 6.45 -13.12
N ASP A 197 13.09 6.17 -12.25
CA ASP A 197 14.51 6.27 -12.55
C ASP A 197 15.10 4.86 -12.76
N THR A 198 14.96 3.96 -11.78
CA THR A 198 15.62 2.65 -11.83
C THR A 198 14.81 1.54 -11.17
N LEU A 199 14.93 0.32 -11.69
CA LEU A 199 14.52 -0.91 -11.02
C LEU A 199 15.74 -1.58 -10.40
N ALA A 200 15.68 -1.86 -9.11
CA ALA A 200 16.68 -2.67 -8.41
C ALA A 200 15.97 -3.87 -7.78
N PRO A 201 16.16 -5.11 -8.29
CA PRO A 201 15.71 -6.28 -7.55
C PRO A 201 16.48 -6.33 -6.24
N THR A 202 15.77 -6.28 -5.11
CA THR A 202 16.36 -6.67 -3.84
C THR A 202 16.28 -8.19 -3.78
N ILE A 203 17.44 -8.84 -3.92
CA ILE A 203 17.57 -10.29 -3.71
C ILE A 203 16.90 -10.61 -2.37
N PRO A 204 16.00 -11.60 -2.28
CA PRO A 204 15.35 -11.91 -1.02
C PRO A 204 16.41 -12.06 0.05
N ALA A 205 16.27 -11.32 1.15
CA ALA A 205 16.89 -11.74 2.38
C ALA A 205 16.33 -13.13 2.62
N ALA A 206 17.13 -14.17 2.37
CA ALA A 206 16.74 -15.52 2.71
C ALA A 206 16.30 -15.45 4.18
N LEU A 207 15.01 -15.70 4.43
CA LEU A 207 14.57 -15.84 5.81
C LEU A 207 15.50 -16.89 6.43
N PRO A 208 16.02 -16.68 7.65
CA PRO A 208 16.77 -17.71 8.34
C PRO A 208 15.93 -18.98 8.25
N ARG A 209 16.44 -20.02 7.59
CA ARG A 209 15.73 -21.29 7.54
C ARG A 209 15.49 -21.67 8.99
N THR A 210 14.24 -21.67 9.44
CA THR A 210 13.83 -22.31 10.69
C THR A 210 14.07 -23.80 10.50
N GLY A 211 15.31 -24.24 10.72
CA GLY A 211 15.74 -25.60 10.43
C GLY A 211 17.20 -25.76 9.99
N ASP A 212 17.95 -24.70 9.67
CA ASP A 212 19.41 -24.83 9.59
C ASP A 212 19.90 -25.00 11.02
N ALA A 213 20.02 -26.27 11.41
CA ALA A 213 20.65 -26.71 12.64
C ALA A 213 22.07 -26.16 12.64
N GLY A 214 22.22 -24.97 13.22
CA GLY A 214 23.50 -24.44 13.63
C GLY A 214 24.20 -25.57 14.37
N THR A 215 25.37 -25.91 13.86
CA THR A 215 26.35 -26.77 14.51
C THR A 215 26.53 -26.26 15.93
N TRP A 216 25.78 -26.84 16.87
CA TRP A 216 26.02 -26.68 18.28
C TRP A 216 27.43 -27.22 18.53
N PRO A 217 28.40 -26.38 18.91
CA PRO A 217 29.68 -26.92 19.35
C PRO A 217 29.38 -27.82 20.55
N LEU A 218 29.95 -29.02 20.50
CA LEU A 218 29.92 -30.09 21.49
C LEU A 218 29.98 -29.53 22.93
N MET A 219 28.83 -29.29 23.55
CA MET A 219 28.68 -29.13 25.00
C MET A 219 28.27 -30.49 25.61
N LEU A 220 28.97 -31.55 25.21
CA LEU A 220 29.00 -32.81 25.96
C LEU A 220 30.15 -32.69 26.95
N GLY A 221 29.91 -32.04 28.10
CA GLY A 221 31.02 -31.82 29.02
C GLY A 221 30.73 -31.26 30.41
N VAL A 222 29.50 -31.00 30.84
CA VAL A 222 29.26 -30.59 32.24
C VAL A 222 27.88 -31.02 32.73
N SER A 223 27.66 -32.31 32.94
CA SER A 223 26.49 -32.78 33.72
C SER A 223 26.83 -33.81 34.79
N ALA A 224 28.13 -34.02 35.06
CA ALA A 224 28.60 -34.89 36.14
C ALA A 224 28.81 -34.17 37.49
N LEU A 225 28.36 -32.92 37.66
CA LEU A 225 28.67 -32.11 38.85
C LEU A 225 27.44 -31.47 39.53
N ILE A 226 26.25 -32.04 39.34
CA ILE A 226 25.06 -31.71 40.12
C ILE A 226 24.53 -32.97 40.80
N LEU A 227 25.40 -33.63 41.57
CA LEU A 227 24.99 -34.69 42.51
C LEU A 227 25.63 -34.55 43.90
N TYR A 228 26.29 -33.42 44.21
CA TYR A 228 27.01 -33.26 45.48
C TYR A 228 26.60 -32.08 46.38
N ALA A 229 25.58 -31.30 46.04
CA ALA A 229 25.14 -30.17 46.88
C ALA A 229 23.66 -30.25 47.31
N GLY A 230 23.11 -31.47 47.38
CA GLY A 230 21.93 -31.73 48.18
C GLY A 230 22.37 -32.05 49.60
N VAL A 231 22.37 -31.05 50.50
CA VAL A 231 22.16 -31.15 51.95
C VAL A 231 22.41 -29.76 52.57
N HIS A 232 21.41 -29.28 53.31
CA HIS A 232 21.32 -28.01 54.05
C HIS A 232 20.87 -26.76 53.27
N LEU A 233 19.54 -26.57 53.17
CA LEU A 233 18.92 -25.33 53.67
C LEU A 233 17.42 -25.57 53.90
N ARG A 234 17.06 -25.86 55.16
CA ARG A 234 15.67 -25.79 55.65
C ARG A 234 15.43 -24.36 56.15
N TYR A 235 14.59 -23.60 55.48
CA TYR A 235 13.98 -22.40 56.06
C TYR A 235 12.51 -22.28 55.63
N PRO A 236 11.54 -22.28 56.56
CA PRO A 236 10.17 -21.92 56.26
C PRO A 236 9.97 -20.41 56.46
N LEU A 237 9.79 -19.66 55.38
CA LEU A 237 9.31 -18.27 55.46
C LEU A 237 7.78 -18.25 55.36
N ARG A 238 7.12 -18.07 56.50
CA ARG A 238 5.71 -17.72 56.61
C ARG A 238 5.52 -16.27 56.12
N VAL A 239 4.94 -16.09 54.95
CA VAL A 239 4.50 -14.77 54.48
C VAL A 239 3.06 -14.54 54.96
N ARG A 240 2.87 -13.60 55.89
CA ARG A 240 1.55 -13.07 56.28
C ARG A 240 1.04 -12.13 55.19
N LEU A 241 -0.06 -12.51 54.53
CA LEU A 241 -0.85 -11.62 53.68
C LEU A 241 -1.56 -10.57 54.56
N ARG A 242 -1.18 -9.29 54.41
CA ARG A 242 -1.96 -8.14 54.92
C ARG A 242 -2.94 -7.71 53.84
N SER A 243 -4.23 -7.92 54.09
CA SER A 243 -5.33 -7.34 53.35
C SER A 243 -5.32 -5.81 53.50
N ARG A 244 -5.30 -5.09 52.36
CA ARG A 244 -5.55 -3.63 52.34
C ARG A 244 -7.05 -3.37 52.16
N PRO A 245 -7.63 -2.39 52.88
CA PRO A 245 -9.04 -2.04 52.76
C PRO A 245 -9.34 -1.25 51.49
N ARG A 246 -10.58 -1.45 51.01
CA ARG A 246 -11.22 -0.86 49.83
C ARG A 246 -11.65 0.58 50.15
N VAL A 247 -11.09 1.57 49.47
CA VAL A 247 -11.59 2.96 49.54
C VAL A 247 -12.59 3.17 48.41
N VAL A 248 -13.85 3.37 48.79
CA VAL A 248 -14.93 3.84 47.91
C VAL A 248 -14.89 5.36 47.94
N SER A 249 -14.63 6.00 46.80
CA SER A 249 -14.76 7.46 46.64
C SER A 249 -16.01 7.75 45.82
N ALA A 250 -16.95 8.45 46.46
CA ALA A 250 -18.17 8.98 45.86
C ALA A 250 -17.86 10.16 44.92
N ARG A 251 -18.69 10.31 43.87
CA ARG A 251 -18.82 11.52 43.06
C ARG A 251 -19.63 12.58 43.80
N PRO A 252 -19.41 13.87 43.51
CA PRO A 252 -20.49 14.85 43.50
C PRO A 252 -20.84 15.32 42.07
N ASN A 253 -22.10 15.75 41.99
CA ASN A 253 -22.90 16.28 40.87
C ASN A 253 -22.18 17.07 39.78
#